data_AF-A0A8T5DCT9-F1
#
_entry.id   AF-A0A8T5DCT9-F1
#
_cell.length_a   1.000
_cell.length_b   1.000
_cell.length_c   1.000
_cell.angle_alpha   90.00
_cell.angle_beta   90.00
_cell.angle_gamma   90.00
#
_symmetry.space_group_name_H-M   'P 1'
#
loop_
_entity.id
_entity.type
_entity.pdbx_description
1 polymer ?
#
loop_
_entity_poly.entity_id
_entity_poly.type
_entity_poly.pdbx_seq_one_letter_code
_entity_poly.pdbx_strand_id
1 'polypeptide(L)' 'MSRNFIHVKVMDKAIRLVRDGRVELLDSGNYNVIGDHGTYNVVINQKGQIACTCPGYGAKGNCSHTTAVDMFSKRKRRR' A
#
# COMPACT_ATOMS: atom_id res chain seq x y z
N MET A 1 -13.36 -18.41 8.17
CA MET A 1 -13.29 -17.36 7.13
C MET A 1 -12.27 -17.78 6.06
N SER A 2 -12.66 -17.85 4.78
CA SER A 2 -11.80 -18.34 3.70
C SER A 2 -10.71 -17.31 3.31
N ARG A 3 -9.54 -17.80 2.90
CA ARG A 3 -8.38 -16.99 2.44
C ARG A 3 -8.76 -15.98 1.33
N ASN A 4 -9.71 -16.32 0.45
CA ASN A 4 -10.19 -15.46 -0.63
C ASN A 4 -10.87 -14.18 -0.15
N PHE A 5 -11.67 -14.23 0.92
CA PHE A 5 -12.43 -13.06 1.38
C PHE A 5 -11.53 -11.98 1.97
N ILE A 6 -10.43 -12.37 2.63
CA ILE A 6 -9.44 -11.42 3.14
C ILE A 6 -8.72 -10.71 2.00
N HIS A 7 -8.44 -11.42 0.91
CA HIS A 7 -7.79 -10.83 -0.26
C HIS A 7 -8.66 -9.75 -0.92
N VAL A 8 -9.97 -9.99 -1.05
CA VAL A 8 -10.93 -9.01 -1.60
C VAL A 8 -10.95 -7.73 -0.75
N LYS A 9 -11.08 -7.85 0.58
CA LYS A 9 -11.11 -6.67 1.47
C LYS A 9 -9.83 -5.82 1.42
N VAL A 10 -8.67 -6.47 1.28
CA VAL A 10 -7.39 -5.77 1.13
C VAL A 10 -7.36 -4.97 -0.16
N MET A 11 -7.84 -5.57 -1.26
CA MET A 11 -7.91 -4.90 -2.56
C MET A 11 -8.90 -3.73 -2.57
N ASP A 12 -10.09 -3.90 -2.01
CA ASP A 12 -11.11 -2.84 -1.94
C ASP A 12 -10.58 -1.61 -1.18
N LYS A 13 -9.93 -1.86 -0.03
CA LYS A 13 -9.32 -0.80 0.75
C LYS A 13 -8.15 -0.15 0.00
N ALA A 14 -7.32 -0.91 -0.69
CA ALA A 14 -6.23 -0.37 -1.50
C ALA A 14 -6.73 0.54 -2.63
N ILE A 15 -7.77 0.12 -3.34
CA ILE A 15 -8.41 0.93 -4.40
C ILE A 15 -8.92 2.24 -3.83
N ARG A 16 -9.62 2.20 -2.69
CA ARG A 16 -10.12 3.40 -2.01
C ARG A 16 -8.98 4.35 -1.65
N LEU A 17 -7.88 3.84 -1.09
CA LEU A 17 -6.72 4.67 -0.73
C LEU A 17 -6.14 5.41 -1.94
N VAL A 18 -6.00 4.73 -3.09
CA VAL A 18 -5.49 5.36 -4.31
C VAL A 18 -6.50 6.37 -4.87
N ARG A 19 -7.77 5.99 -4.97
CA ARG A 19 -8.84 6.83 -5.53
C ARG A 19 -9.04 8.12 -4.74
N ASP A 20 -8.99 8.03 -3.43
CA ASP A 20 -9.24 9.14 -2.52
C ASP A 20 -7.96 10.00 -2.30
N GLY A 21 -6.89 9.77 -3.06
CA GLY A 21 -5.65 10.55 -2.98
C GLY A 21 -4.83 10.34 -1.71
N ARG A 22 -5.05 9.23 -0.99
CA ARG A 22 -4.44 8.94 0.32
C ARG A 22 -3.06 8.28 0.21
N VAL A 23 -2.42 8.35 -0.95
CA VAL A 23 -1.07 7.84 -1.23
C VAL A 23 -0.22 8.99 -1.74
N GLU A 24 0.76 9.39 -0.94
CA GLU A 24 1.66 10.51 -1.22
C GLU A 24 3.08 9.98 -1.44
N LEU A 25 3.71 10.36 -2.55
CA LEU A 25 5.13 10.10 -2.76
C LEU A 25 5.93 11.16 -2.00
N LEU A 26 6.82 10.72 -1.11
CA LEU A 26 7.71 11.61 -0.37
C LEU A 26 9.02 11.83 -1.12
N ASP A 27 9.72 10.75 -1.44
CA ASP A 27 11.00 10.76 -2.16
C ASP A 27 11.30 9.35 -2.67
N SER A 28 11.99 9.20 -3.81
CA SER A 28 12.73 8.01 -4.28
C SER A 28 12.29 6.61 -3.78
N GLY A 29 10.99 6.30 -3.83
CA GLY A 29 10.44 5.00 -3.40
C GLY A 29 9.82 4.96 -1.99
N ASN A 30 9.86 6.05 -1.25
CA ASN A 30 9.20 6.28 0.03
C ASN A 30 7.84 6.97 -0.16
N TYR A 31 6.82 6.43 0.48
CA TYR A 31 5.45 6.90 0.40
C TYR A 31 4.85 7.07 1.78
N ASN A 32 4.01 8.10 1.94
CA ASN A 32 3.05 8.19 3.01
C ASN A 32 1.71 7.63 2.54
N VAL A 33 1.11 6.76 3.36
CA VAL A 33 -0.24 6.25 3.11
C VAL A 33 -1.11 6.57 4.30
N ILE A 34 -2.11 7.42 4.07
CA ILE A 34 -3.06 7.83 5.10
C ILE A 34 -4.10 6.71 5.23
N GLY A 35 -3.98 5.86 6.24
CA GLY A 35 -4.91 4.78 6.54
C GLY A 35 -6.02 5.21 7.51
N ASP A 36 -6.96 4.31 7.78
CA ASP A 36 -8.09 4.62 8.70
C ASP A 36 -7.67 4.77 10.17
N HIS A 37 -6.50 4.22 10.54
CA HIS A 37 -6.00 4.20 11.92
C HIS A 37 -4.70 5.00 12.09
N GLY A 38 -4.30 5.77 11.08
CA GLY A 38 -3.06 6.55 11.08
C GLY A 38 -2.38 6.59 9.72
N THR A 39 -1.30 7.35 9.65
CA THR A 39 -0.42 7.42 8.48
C THR A 39 0.71 6.43 8.62
N TYR A 40 0.96 5.65 7.57
CA TYR A 40 1.99 4.63 7.54
C TYR A 40 2.96 4.87 6.40
N ASN A 41 4.24 4.61 6.65
CA ASN A 41 5.26 4.67 5.62
C ASN A 41 5.26 3.37 4.82
N VAL A 42 5.39 3.50 3.51
CA VAL A 42 5.62 2.39 2.60
C VAL A 42 6.89 2.69 1.81
N VAL A 43 7.78 1.71 1.75
CA VAL A 43 9.07 1.83 1.06
C VAL A 43 9.14 0.79 -0.03
N ILE A 44 9.50 1.21 -1.24
CA ILE A 44 9.93 0.35 -2.34
C ILE A 44 11.44 0.53 -2.47
N ASN A 45 12.21 -0.53 -2.20
CA ASN A 45 13.66 -0.47 -2.36
C ASN A 45 14.08 -0.63 -3.84
N GLN A 46 15.38 -0.46 -4.11
CA GLN A 46 15.95 -0.58 -5.46
C GLN A 46 15.75 -1.97 -6.10
N LYS A 47 15.56 -3.02 -5.29
CA LYS A 47 15.26 -4.38 -5.75
C LYS A 47 13.76 -4.59 -6.03
N GLY A 48 12.93 -3.56 -5.87
CA GLY A 48 11.49 -3.63 -6.06
C GLY A 48 10.73 -4.27 -4.89
N GLN A 49 11.38 -4.54 -3.76
CA GLN A 49 10.71 -5.08 -2.57
C GLN A 49 9.94 -3.98 -1.86
N ILE A 50 8.71 -4.29 -1.45
CA ILE A 50 7.81 -3.35 -0.79
C ILE A 50 7.59 -3.72 0.67
N ALA A 51 7.73 -2.73 1.55
CA ALA A 51 7.51 -2.88 2.99
C ALA A 51 6.62 -1.75 3.54
N CYS A 52 5.87 -2.04 4.61
CA CYS A 52 5.00 -1.06 5.27
C CYS A 52 5.16 -1.13 6.78
N THR A 53 5.09 0.02 7.45
CA THR A 53 5.19 0.13 8.92
C THR A 53 3.90 -0.22 9.66
N CYS A 54 2.80 -0.54 8.97
CA CYS A 54 1.53 -0.81 9.62
C CYS A 54 1.50 -2.20 10.32
N PRO A 55 0.71 -2.37 11.41
CA PRO A 55 0.63 -3.65 12.12
C PRO A 55 0.16 -4.83 11.25
N GLY A 56 -0.73 -4.55 10.28
CA GLY A 56 -1.24 -5.58 9.36
C GLY A 56 -0.14 -6.19 8.50
N TYR A 57 0.80 -5.38 8.04
CA TYR A 57 1.96 -5.84 7.27
C TYR A 57 2.91 -6.64 8.17
N GLY A 58 3.22 -6.15 9.37
CA GLY A 58 4.08 -6.88 10.32
C GLY A 58 3.56 -8.28 10.66
N ALA A 59 2.23 -8.44 10.76
CA ALA A 59 1.62 -9.73 11.08
C ALA A 59 1.49 -10.70 9.90
N LYS A 60 1.37 -10.21 8.65
CA LYS A 60 0.95 -11.03 7.49
C LYS A 60 1.85 -10.92 6.26
N GLY A 61 2.78 -9.97 6.25
CA GLY A 61 3.58 -9.62 5.07
C GLY A 61 2.77 -8.94 3.94
N ASN A 62 1.48 -8.68 4.15
CA ASN A 62 0.62 -7.99 3.19
C ASN A 62 -0.36 -7.03 3.90
N CYS A 63 -0.71 -5.93 3.23
CA CYS A 63 -1.72 -5.00 3.71
C CYS A 63 -2.28 -4.17 2.56
N SER A 64 -3.38 -3.46 2.80
CA SER A 64 -3.96 -2.55 1.81
C SER A 64 -3.00 -1.41 1.41
N HIS A 65 -2.08 -1.00 2.29
CA HIS A 65 -1.16 0.10 2.02
C HIS A 65 -0.07 -0.27 1.00
N THR A 66 0.55 -1.45 1.13
CA THR A 66 1.53 -1.93 0.15
C THR A 66 0.85 -2.19 -1.20
N THR A 67 -0.36 -2.76 -1.19
CA THR A 67 -1.16 -2.94 -2.41
C THR A 67 -1.49 -1.61 -3.08
N ALA A 68 -1.88 -0.57 -2.31
CA ALA A 68 -2.17 0.75 -2.86
C ALA A 68 -0.95 1.39 -3.51
N VAL A 69 0.23 1.28 -2.88
CA VAL A 69 1.48 1.83 -3.41
C VAL A 69 1.99 1.07 -4.63
N ASP A 70 1.84 -0.25 -4.69
CA ASP A 70 2.14 -1.03 -5.89
C ASP A 70 1.25 -0.58 -7.08
N MET A 71 -0.05 -0.38 -6.84
CA MET A 71 -0.98 0.16 -7.85
C MET A 71 -0.60 1.58 -8.28
N PHE A 72 -0.27 2.45 -7.32
CA PHE A 72 0.07 3.85 -7.57
C PHE A 72 1.40 3.99 -8.34
N SER A 73 2.44 3.29 -7.91
CA SER A 73 3.79 3.37 -8.51
C SER A 73 3.83 2.85 -9.95
N LYS A 74 3.08 1.78 -10.25
CA LYS A 74 2.93 1.25 -11.62
C LYS A 74 2.24 2.24 -12.57
N ARG A 75 1.32 3.08 -12.07
CA ARG A 75 0.70 4.14 -12.88
C ARG A 75 1.70 5.25 -13.21
N LYS A 76 2.55 5.66 -12.25
CA LYS A 76 3.58 6.69 -12.51
C LYS A 76 4.66 6.23 -13.51
N ARG A 77 5.09 4.96 -13.49
CA ARG A 77 6.09 4.43 -14.45
C ARG A 77 5.62 4.36 -15.90
N ARG A 78 4.30 4.44 -16.16
CA ARG A 78 3.72 4.37 -17.50
C ARG A 78 3.45 5.73 -18.13
N ARG A 79 3.64 6.81 -17.38
CA ARG A 79 3.60 8.19 -17.86
C ARG A 79 5.03 8.71 -17.95
#